data_AF-A0A2V8A1C3-F1
#
_entry.id   AF-A0A2V8A1C3-F1
#
_cell.length_a   1.000
_cell.length_b   1.000
_cell.length_c   1.000
_cell.angle_alpha   90.00
_cell.angle_beta   90.00
_cell.angle_gamma   90.00
#
_symmetry.space_group_name_H-M   'P 1'
#
loop_
_entity.id
_entity.type
_entity.pdbx_description
1 polymer ?
#
loop_
_entity_poly.entity_id
_entity_poly.type
_entity_poly.pdbx_seq_one_letter_code
_entity_poly.pdbx_strand_id
1 'polypeptide(L)'
;CGACIPGDKLYQPGEEGNQTASSLAGSISVDPNLKQPYSNQVTAYVEQQMSEGVGARVGFVLLKVSNQFGVMQALRPASAYTVPFTVVDLGPDGRAGTSDDGTLTAFGIPNSLISGCGPTVITVTPTCQYPTNQVETNASNNGTYKTIEFSMNKRQSHNWSANVGAGYTWQHDFPGYNSN
;
A
#
# COMPACT_ATOMS: atom_id res chain seq x y z
N CYS A 1 -8.73 -1.39 -33.45
CA CYS A 1 -9.17 -0.28 -34.35
C CYS A 1 -8.29 -0.27 -35.59
N GLY A 2 -8.83 -0.02 -36.78
CA GLY A 2 -8.05 0.02 -38.03
C GLY A 2 -7.37 1.37 -38.33
N ALA A 3 -7.51 2.37 -37.46
CA ALA A 3 -7.06 3.74 -37.69
C ALA A 3 -6.34 4.37 -36.49
N CYS A 4 -6.03 3.60 -35.44
CA CYS A 4 -5.24 4.15 -34.34
C CYS A 4 -3.78 4.28 -34.77
N ILE A 5 -3.13 5.40 -34.43
CA ILE A 5 -1.70 5.63 -34.71
C ILE A 5 -0.95 5.50 -33.38
N PRO A 6 -0.34 4.34 -33.08
CA PRO A 6 0.41 4.16 -31.84
C PRO A 6 1.52 5.21 -31.74
N GLY A 7 1.53 5.98 -30.65
CA GLY A 7 2.62 6.91 -30.33
C GLY A 7 2.42 8.37 -30.76
N ASP A 8 1.24 8.76 -31.22
CA ASP A 8 0.88 10.16 -31.51
C ASP A 8 0.61 11.01 -30.23
N LYS A 9 0.67 10.37 -29.06
CA LYS A 9 0.42 10.95 -27.72
C LYS A 9 -1.01 11.47 -27.53
N LEU A 10 -1.94 11.14 -28.43
CA LEU A 10 -3.35 11.47 -28.33
C LEU A 10 -4.14 10.20 -28.08
N TYR A 11 -4.84 10.15 -26.96
CA TYR A 11 -5.65 8.99 -26.64
C TYR A 11 -6.76 8.78 -27.69
N GLN A 12 -6.82 7.56 -28.23
CA GLN A 12 -7.84 7.15 -29.20
C GLN A 12 -8.60 5.91 -28.69
N PRO A 13 -9.94 5.84 -28.89
CA PRO A 13 -10.71 4.66 -28.58
C PRO A 13 -10.19 3.40 -29.31
N GLY A 14 -9.78 2.39 -28.55
CA GLY A 14 -9.12 1.17 -29.04
C GLY A 14 -7.65 1.02 -28.61
N GLU A 15 -7.05 2.05 -27.99
CA GLU A 15 -5.70 2.01 -27.42
C GLU A 15 -5.67 1.57 -25.94
N GLU A 16 -6.82 1.33 -25.30
CA GLU A 16 -6.94 1.04 -23.87
C GLU A 16 -6.34 -0.30 -23.44
N GLY A 17 -6.07 -1.19 -24.40
CA GLY A 17 -5.69 -2.57 -24.12
C GLY A 17 -6.78 -3.31 -23.34
N ASN A 18 -6.40 -4.39 -22.66
CA ASN A 18 -7.33 -5.19 -21.89
C ASN A 18 -7.48 -4.62 -20.47
N GLN A 19 -8.71 -4.46 -19.98
CA GLN A 19 -8.94 -3.88 -18.65
C GLN A 19 -8.36 -4.78 -17.55
N THR A 20 -7.40 -4.23 -16.79
CA THR A 20 -6.70 -4.96 -15.72
C THR A 20 -7.32 -4.77 -14.35
N ALA A 21 -8.06 -3.68 -14.12
CA ALA A 21 -8.82 -3.42 -12.90
C ALA A 21 -10.04 -2.50 -13.18
N SER A 22 -11.09 -2.62 -12.36
CA SER A 22 -12.25 -1.71 -12.36
C SER A 22 -12.71 -1.43 -10.94
N SER A 23 -12.98 -0.16 -10.67
CA SER A 23 -13.64 0.29 -9.42
C SER A 23 -14.87 1.13 -9.80
N LEU A 24 -15.82 0.51 -10.51
CA LEU A 24 -17.06 1.15 -10.94
C LEU A 24 -18.23 0.73 -10.06
N ALA A 25 -19.25 1.58 -10.00
CA ALA A 25 -20.50 1.25 -9.30
C ALA A 25 -21.10 -0.06 -9.84
N GLY A 26 -21.43 -0.99 -8.94
CA GLY A 26 -21.93 -2.33 -9.28
C GLY A 26 -20.85 -3.41 -9.43
N SER A 27 -19.56 -3.04 -9.52
CA SER A 27 -18.43 -4.00 -9.50
C SER A 27 -17.74 -4.12 -8.14
N ILE A 28 -18.21 -3.36 -7.15
CA ILE A 28 -17.71 -3.36 -5.77
C ILE A 28 -18.76 -4.01 -4.88
N SER A 29 -18.36 -5.02 -4.12
CA SER A 29 -19.17 -5.68 -3.12
C SER A 29 -18.51 -5.56 -1.75
N VAL A 30 -19.30 -5.65 -0.69
CA VAL A 30 -18.81 -5.59 0.70
C VAL A 30 -18.94 -6.97 1.32
N ASP A 31 -17.88 -7.43 1.98
CA ASP A 31 -17.91 -8.68 2.75
C ASP A 31 -18.97 -8.58 3.88
N PRO A 32 -19.94 -9.50 3.95
CA PRO A 32 -20.93 -9.51 5.03
C PRO A 32 -20.32 -9.62 6.44
N ASN A 33 -19.10 -10.17 6.56
CA ASN A 33 -18.38 -10.32 7.82
C ASN A 33 -17.39 -9.18 8.09
N LEU A 34 -17.50 -8.05 7.37
CA LEU A 34 -16.64 -6.89 7.55
C LEU A 34 -16.73 -6.37 8.99
N LYS A 35 -15.59 -6.38 9.68
CA LYS A 35 -15.45 -5.85 11.04
C LYS A 35 -14.95 -4.43 10.99
N GLN A 36 -15.40 -3.60 11.93
CA GLN A 36 -14.85 -2.24 12.06
C GLN A 36 -13.37 -2.29 12.48
N PRO A 37 -12.54 -1.41 11.90
CA PRO A 37 -11.17 -1.24 12.33
C PRO A 37 -11.14 -0.66 13.74
N TYR A 38 -10.20 -1.11 14.54
CA TYR A 38 -9.94 -0.53 15.86
C TYR A 38 -8.44 -0.39 16.09
N SER A 39 -8.09 0.56 16.94
CA SER A 39 -6.71 0.83 17.33
C SER A 39 -6.57 0.83 18.85
N ASN A 40 -5.55 0.16 19.35
CA ASN A 40 -5.15 0.24 20.75
C ASN A 40 -3.82 0.95 20.84
N GLN A 41 -3.76 1.97 21.71
CA GLN A 41 -2.55 2.74 21.95
C GLN A 41 -2.17 2.64 23.43
N VAL A 42 -0.90 2.34 23.69
CA VAL A 42 -0.30 2.40 25.02
C VAL A 42 0.86 3.36 24.95
N THR A 43 0.86 4.35 25.84
CA THR A 43 1.91 5.36 25.91
C THR A 43 2.50 5.43 27.29
N ALA A 44 3.83 5.52 27.37
CA ALA A 44 4.55 5.76 28.61
C ALA A 44 5.52 6.92 28.40
N TYR A 45 5.51 7.87 29.33
CA TYR A 45 6.38 9.04 29.29
C TYR A 45 7.09 9.21 30.62
N VAL A 46 8.38 9.59 30.54
CA VAL A 46 9.15 10.10 31.67
C VAL A 46 9.48 11.55 31.37
N GLU A 47 9.08 12.43 32.27
CA GLU A 47 9.30 13.86 32.14
C GLU A 47 10.14 14.34 33.31
N GLN A 48 11.16 15.15 33.02
CA GLN A 48 12.08 15.67 34.02
C GLN A 48 12.31 17.15 33.78
N GLN A 49 12.14 17.96 34.83
CA GLN A 49 12.65 19.31 34.86
C GLN A 49 14.15 19.25 35.22
N MET A 50 15.01 19.67 34.30
CA MET A 50 16.47 19.63 34.46
C MET A 50 17.01 20.92 35.09
N SER A 51 16.35 22.05 34.84
CA SER A 51 16.60 23.33 35.51
C SER A 51 15.35 24.20 35.50
N GLU A 52 15.39 25.36 36.15
CA GLU A 52 14.27 26.31 36.19
C GLU A 52 13.76 26.70 34.78
N GLY A 53 14.65 26.68 33.79
CA GLY A 53 14.34 27.00 32.40
C GLY A 53 14.37 25.83 31.42
N VAL A 54 14.70 24.60 31.83
CA VAL A 54 14.87 23.44 30.93
C VAL A 54 14.05 22.25 31.39
N GLY A 55 13.20 21.73 30.50
CA GLY A 55 12.46 20.48 30.68
C GLY A 55 12.72 19.52 29.53
N ALA A 56 12.76 18.23 29.83
CA ALA A 56 12.89 17.17 28.85
C ALA A 56 11.87 16.06 29.09
N ARG A 57 11.42 15.42 28.02
CA ARG A 57 10.56 14.23 28.04
C ARG A 57 11.08 13.18 27.07
N VAL A 58 11.02 11.93 27.52
CA VAL A 58 11.23 10.75 26.68
C VAL A 58 9.97 9.90 26.78
N GLY A 59 9.47 9.46 25.63
CA GLY A 59 8.25 8.71 25.50
C GLY A 59 8.41 7.45 24.69
N PHE A 60 7.58 6.46 24.98
CA PHE A 60 7.38 5.30 24.14
C PHE A 60 5.89 5.15 23.83
N VAL A 61 5.57 4.97 22.55
CA VAL A 61 4.21 4.79 22.03
C VAL A 61 4.15 3.44 21.34
N LEU A 62 3.27 2.56 21.81
CA LEU A 62 2.89 1.33 21.13
C LEU A 62 1.50 1.52 20.54
N LEU A 63 1.39 1.48 19.22
CA LEU A 63 0.12 1.53 18.51
C LEU A 63 -0.10 0.21 17.77
N LYS A 64 -1.23 -0.45 18.03
CA LYS A 64 -1.68 -1.62 17.29
C LYS A 64 -2.98 -1.30 16.58
N VAL A 65 -3.01 -1.50 15.27
CA VAL A 65 -4.19 -1.33 14.42
C VAL A 65 -4.65 -2.71 13.97
N SER A 66 -5.95 -2.97 14.07
CA SER A 66 -6.54 -4.26 13.73
C SER A 66 -7.79 -4.10 12.87
N ASN A 67 -8.10 -5.12 12.07
CA ASN A 67 -9.26 -5.15 11.16
C ASN A 67 -9.30 -3.97 10.18
N GLN A 68 -8.14 -3.56 9.66
CA GLN A 68 -8.06 -2.50 8.64
C GLN A 68 -8.90 -2.88 7.41
N PHE A 69 -9.47 -1.90 6.72
CA PHE A 69 -10.15 -2.15 5.46
C PHE A 69 -9.14 -2.38 4.33
N GLY A 70 -9.47 -3.30 3.45
CA GLY A 70 -8.70 -3.60 2.25
C GLY A 70 -9.63 -3.97 1.10
N VAL A 71 -9.14 -3.76 -0.12
CA VAL A 71 -9.84 -4.16 -1.34
C VAL A 71 -9.09 -5.33 -1.95
N MET A 72 -9.82 -6.39 -2.29
CA MET A 72 -9.25 -7.54 -3.00
C MET A 72 -10.11 -7.96 -4.18
N GLN A 73 -9.48 -8.62 -5.15
CA GLN A 73 -10.15 -9.23 -6.29
C GLN A 73 -10.33 -10.73 -6.03
N ALA A 74 -11.45 -11.12 -5.38
CA ALA A 74 -11.69 -12.49 -4.95
C ALA A 74 -11.68 -13.51 -6.11
N LEU A 75 -12.05 -13.09 -7.31
CA LEU A 75 -12.07 -13.91 -8.52
C LEU A 75 -10.75 -13.88 -9.30
N ARG A 76 -9.67 -13.34 -8.72
CA ARG A 76 -8.31 -13.37 -9.29
C ARG A 76 -7.31 -13.99 -8.31
N PRO A 77 -7.39 -15.30 -8.08
CA PRO A 77 -6.45 -15.99 -7.19
C PRO A 77 -5.03 -16.01 -7.79
N ALA A 78 -4.02 -16.20 -6.94
CA ALA A 78 -2.63 -16.35 -7.38
C ALA A 78 -2.44 -17.45 -8.43
N SER A 79 -3.26 -18.51 -8.39
CA SER A 79 -3.25 -19.60 -9.38
C SER A 79 -3.67 -19.18 -10.80
N ALA A 80 -4.30 -18.01 -10.97
CA ALA A 80 -4.66 -17.47 -12.28
C ALA A 80 -3.45 -16.92 -13.05
N TYR A 81 -2.37 -16.59 -12.33
CA TYR A 81 -1.17 -15.96 -12.87
C TYR A 81 -0.16 -17.03 -13.28
N THR A 82 -0.28 -17.51 -14.52
CA THR A 82 0.50 -18.65 -15.04
C THR A 82 1.46 -18.28 -16.17
N VAL A 83 1.32 -17.09 -16.77
CA VAL A 83 2.13 -16.67 -17.91
C VAL A 83 3.33 -15.84 -17.43
N PRO A 84 4.57 -16.36 -17.50
CA PRO A 84 5.73 -15.59 -17.08
C PRO A 84 6.05 -14.47 -18.08
N PHE A 85 6.43 -13.30 -17.57
CA PHE A 85 7.00 -12.20 -18.34
C PHE A 85 8.08 -11.50 -17.54
N THR A 86 9.03 -10.90 -18.25
CA THR A 86 10.22 -10.30 -17.65
C THR A 86 9.99 -8.82 -17.35
N VAL A 87 10.32 -8.40 -16.13
CA VAL A 87 10.31 -7.00 -15.69
C VAL A 87 11.73 -6.60 -15.30
N VAL A 88 12.19 -5.46 -15.79
CA VAL A 88 13.45 -4.86 -15.36
C VAL A 88 13.21 -4.09 -14.07
N ASP A 89 13.95 -4.45 -13.03
CA ASP A 89 13.99 -3.73 -11.77
C ASP A 89 15.14 -2.72 -11.85
N LEU A 90 14.80 -1.42 -11.80
CA LEU A 90 15.76 -0.32 -11.94
C LEU A 90 16.61 -0.09 -10.68
N GLY A 91 16.46 -0.93 -9.66
CA GLY A 91 17.21 -0.81 -8.42
C GLY A 91 16.90 0.49 -7.64
N PRO A 92 17.69 0.78 -6.59
CA PRO A 92 17.48 1.94 -5.73
C PRO A 92 17.66 3.30 -6.42
N ASP A 93 18.40 3.36 -7.53
CA ASP A 93 18.68 4.62 -8.22
C ASP A 93 17.59 5.01 -9.24
N GLY A 94 16.70 4.07 -9.58
CA GLY A 94 15.55 4.27 -10.45
C GLY A 94 15.91 4.55 -11.92
N ARG A 95 17.12 4.17 -12.36
CA ARG A 95 17.62 4.47 -13.72
C ARG A 95 17.89 3.20 -14.49
N ALA A 96 17.31 3.07 -15.68
CA ALA A 96 17.60 1.94 -16.56
C ALA A 96 19.02 2.02 -17.14
N GLY A 97 19.65 0.86 -17.28
CA GLY A 97 20.97 0.66 -17.87
C GLY A 97 22.12 0.83 -16.89
N THR A 98 21.87 0.79 -15.58
CA THR A 98 22.91 0.88 -14.53
C THR A 98 23.30 -0.50 -14.02
N SER A 99 24.39 -0.56 -13.26
CA SER A 99 24.95 -1.84 -12.79
C SER A 99 24.10 -2.58 -11.75
N ASP A 100 23.15 -1.89 -11.14
CA ASP A 100 22.20 -2.40 -10.14
C ASP A 100 20.87 -2.85 -10.75
N ASP A 101 20.72 -2.83 -12.08
CA ASP A 101 19.56 -3.35 -12.78
C ASP A 101 19.38 -4.85 -12.52
N GLY A 102 18.24 -5.19 -11.92
CA GLY A 102 17.78 -6.56 -11.71
C GLY A 102 16.82 -7.00 -12.81
N THR A 103 16.71 -8.31 -13.00
CA THR A 103 15.64 -8.89 -13.83
C THR A 103 14.73 -9.75 -12.96
N LEU A 104 13.44 -9.37 -12.89
CA LEU A 104 12.42 -10.08 -12.15
C LEU A 104 11.48 -10.81 -13.12
N THR A 105 11.08 -12.03 -12.76
CA THR A 105 10.01 -12.74 -13.48
C THR A 105 8.69 -12.45 -12.79
N ALA A 106 7.81 -11.74 -13.49
CA ALA A 106 6.43 -11.54 -13.08
C ALA A 106 5.52 -12.56 -13.78
N PHE A 107 4.34 -12.80 -13.21
CA PHE A 107 3.35 -13.69 -13.80
C PHE A 107 2.09 -12.90 -14.14
N GLY A 108 1.53 -13.17 -15.32
CA GLY A 108 0.31 -12.59 -15.85
C GLY A 108 -0.78 -13.64 -16.03
N ILE A 109 -2.02 -13.17 -16.20
CA ILE A 109 -3.16 -14.02 -16.55
C ILE A 109 -3.20 -14.20 -18.07
N PRO A 110 -3.44 -15.42 -18.60
CA PRO A 110 -3.57 -15.62 -20.04
C PRO A 110 -4.65 -14.72 -20.68
N ASN A 111 -4.29 -13.98 -21.73
CA ASN A 111 -5.19 -13.03 -22.42
C ASN A 111 -6.49 -13.69 -22.92
N SER A 112 -6.44 -14.96 -23.32
CA SER A 112 -7.63 -15.72 -23.75
C SER A 112 -8.71 -15.83 -22.68
N LEU A 113 -8.31 -15.83 -21.40
CA LEU A 113 -9.20 -16.00 -20.24
C LEU A 113 -9.80 -14.68 -19.75
N ILE A 114 -9.33 -13.55 -20.28
CA ILE A 114 -9.76 -12.20 -19.87
C ILE A 114 -10.20 -11.30 -21.03
N SER A 115 -10.28 -11.85 -22.25
CA SER A 115 -10.55 -11.10 -23.49
C SER A 115 -11.92 -10.43 -23.54
N GLY A 116 -12.90 -10.93 -22.78
CA GLY A 116 -14.24 -10.37 -22.63
C GLY A 116 -14.48 -9.73 -21.27
N CYS A 117 -13.44 -9.51 -20.47
CA CYS A 117 -13.60 -8.83 -19.18
C CYS A 117 -13.81 -7.33 -19.41
N GLY A 118 -14.89 -6.81 -18.85
CA GLY A 118 -15.24 -5.39 -18.90
C GLY A 118 -15.80 -4.92 -17.56
N PRO A 119 -16.04 -3.61 -17.41
CA PRO A 119 -16.40 -3.00 -16.12
C PRO A 119 -17.75 -3.49 -15.56
N THR A 120 -18.63 -4.00 -16.42
CA THR A 120 -19.95 -4.53 -16.04
C THR A 120 -19.95 -6.05 -15.82
N VAL A 121 -18.85 -6.75 -16.16
CA VAL A 121 -18.78 -8.22 -16.07
C VAL A 121 -18.27 -8.62 -14.68
N ILE A 122 -19.21 -8.94 -13.80
CA ILE A 122 -18.94 -9.28 -12.39
C ILE A 122 -19.05 -10.78 -12.07
N THR A 123 -19.41 -11.60 -13.05
CA THR A 123 -19.52 -13.05 -12.96
C THR A 123 -18.61 -13.74 -13.97
N VAL A 124 -18.23 -14.97 -13.69
CA VAL A 124 -17.43 -15.81 -14.60
C VAL A 124 -18.22 -16.08 -15.89
N THR A 125 -17.62 -15.78 -17.04
CA THR A 125 -18.17 -16.07 -18.38
C THR A 125 -17.15 -16.82 -19.23
N PRO A 126 -17.55 -17.44 -20.36
CA PRO A 126 -16.61 -18.15 -21.25
C PRO A 126 -15.46 -17.28 -21.77
N THR A 127 -15.66 -15.96 -21.88
CA THR A 127 -14.66 -14.98 -22.34
C THR A 127 -14.05 -14.15 -21.21
N CYS A 128 -14.56 -14.26 -19.98
CA CYS A 128 -14.03 -13.61 -18.78
C CYS A 128 -14.08 -14.57 -17.59
N GLN A 129 -13.03 -15.38 -17.46
CA GLN A 129 -12.88 -16.33 -16.34
C GLN A 129 -12.43 -15.65 -15.05
N TYR A 130 -11.76 -14.50 -15.17
CA TYR A 130 -11.16 -13.76 -14.06
C TYR A 130 -11.59 -12.29 -14.08
N PRO A 131 -12.86 -11.99 -13.75
CA PRO A 131 -13.38 -10.62 -13.71
C PRO A 131 -12.63 -9.76 -12.68
N THR A 132 -12.74 -8.44 -12.85
CA THR A 132 -12.01 -7.43 -12.05
C THR A 132 -12.81 -6.90 -10.86
N ASN A 133 -13.90 -7.58 -10.49
CA ASN A 133 -14.74 -7.18 -9.37
C ASN A 133 -13.95 -7.11 -8.06
N GLN A 134 -14.31 -6.12 -7.26
CA GLN A 134 -13.63 -5.81 -6.00
C GLN A 134 -14.54 -6.19 -4.84
N VAL A 135 -13.92 -6.75 -3.81
CA VAL A 135 -14.56 -7.03 -2.52
C VAL A 135 -13.84 -6.21 -1.46
N GLU A 136 -14.59 -5.34 -0.78
CA GLU A 136 -14.12 -4.70 0.44
C GLU A 136 -14.22 -5.69 1.59
N THR A 137 -13.07 -6.01 2.20
CA THR A 137 -12.97 -6.94 3.32
C THR A 137 -11.95 -6.41 4.33
N ASN A 138 -11.79 -7.10 5.47
CA ASN A 138 -10.71 -6.78 6.37
C ASN A 138 -9.38 -7.24 5.77
N ALA A 139 -8.42 -6.32 5.64
CA ALA A 139 -7.06 -6.63 5.27
C ALA A 139 -6.47 -7.63 6.27
N SER A 140 -5.74 -8.63 5.76
CA SER A 140 -5.07 -9.63 6.59
C SER A 140 -3.93 -9.04 7.42
N ASN A 141 -3.46 -7.83 7.09
CA ASN A 141 -2.33 -7.20 7.73
C ASN A 141 -2.76 -6.24 8.86
N ASN A 142 -2.41 -6.61 10.09
CA ASN A 142 -2.59 -5.75 11.25
C ASN A 142 -1.31 -4.95 11.50
N GLY A 143 -1.43 -3.63 11.54
CA GLY A 143 -0.30 -2.73 11.75
C GLY A 143 0.19 -2.73 13.20
N THR A 144 1.49 -2.90 13.42
CA THR A 144 2.12 -2.63 14.73
C THR A 144 3.19 -1.56 14.58
N TYR A 145 3.03 -0.48 15.34
CA TYR A 145 3.95 0.65 15.36
C TYR A 145 4.51 0.83 16.76
N LYS A 146 5.81 1.00 16.84
CA LYS A 146 6.53 1.34 18.07
C LYS A 146 7.27 2.63 17.81
N THR A 147 7.05 3.64 18.63
CA THR A 147 7.72 4.93 18.48
C THR A 147 8.41 5.29 19.77
N ILE A 148 9.69 5.64 19.70
CA ILE A 148 10.39 6.34 20.76
C ILE A 148 10.44 7.83 20.41
N GLU A 149 10.05 8.67 21.35
CA GLU A 149 9.98 10.12 21.19
C GLU A 149 10.86 10.80 22.23
N PHE A 150 11.59 11.82 21.83
CA PHE A 150 12.34 12.70 22.71
C PHE A 150 11.95 14.14 22.42
N SER A 151 11.74 14.94 23.45
CA SER A 151 11.57 16.38 23.33
C SER A 151 12.21 17.11 24.49
N MET A 152 12.84 18.25 24.20
CA MET A 152 13.46 19.13 25.17
C MET A 152 13.07 20.58 24.85
N ASN A 153 12.65 21.29 25.89
CA ASN A 153 12.31 22.70 25.85
C ASN A 153 13.25 23.47 26.78
N LYS A 154 13.88 24.52 26.24
CA LYS A 154 14.49 25.59 27.03
C LYS A 154 13.73 26.89 26.84
N ARG A 155 13.24 27.43 27.95
CA ARG A 155 12.61 28.75 28.04
C ARG A 155 13.63 29.88 27.83
N GLN A 156 13.14 31.02 27.35
CA GLN A 156 13.95 32.21 27.14
C GLN A 156 14.64 32.62 28.43
N SER A 157 15.97 32.56 28.43
CA SER A 157 16.81 32.96 29.56
C SER A 157 18.21 33.23 29.03
N HIS A 158 18.83 34.33 29.49
CA HIS A 158 20.13 34.80 29.00
C HIS A 158 20.16 34.95 27.47
N ASN A 159 19.11 35.59 26.91
CA ASN A 159 18.94 35.93 25.49
C ASN A 159 18.67 34.78 24.51
N TRP A 160 18.50 33.54 24.97
CA TRP A 160 18.17 32.42 24.07
C TRP A 160 17.13 31.44 24.63
N SER A 161 16.40 30.84 23.69
CA SER A 161 15.43 29.77 23.89
C SER A 161 15.68 28.70 22.83
N ALA A 162 15.37 27.45 23.14
CA ALA A 162 15.49 26.36 22.18
C ALA A 162 14.40 25.31 22.39
N ASN A 163 13.99 24.66 21.31
CA ASN A 163 13.13 23.50 21.32
C ASN A 163 13.77 22.45 20.42
N VAL A 164 13.94 21.24 20.94
CA VAL A 164 14.49 20.12 20.18
C VAL A 164 13.52 18.95 20.34
N GLY A 165 13.29 18.22 19.25
CA GLY A 165 12.48 17.01 19.26
C GLY A 165 13.01 16.01 18.24
N ALA A 166 12.95 14.74 18.59
CA ALA A 166 13.28 13.65 17.69
C ALA A 166 12.33 12.48 17.96
N GLY A 167 12.02 11.73 16.91
CA GLY A 167 11.19 10.54 17.01
C GLY A 167 11.73 9.46 16.09
N TYR A 168 11.62 8.21 16.51
CA TYR A 168 11.97 7.07 15.69
C TYR A 168 10.88 6.00 15.80
N THR A 169 10.36 5.58 14.64
CA THR A 169 9.24 4.65 14.54
C THR A 169 9.68 3.37 13.85
N TRP A 170 9.48 2.24 14.52
CA TRP A 170 9.45 0.92 13.89
C TRP A 170 8.03 0.65 13.41
N GLN A 171 7.87 0.34 12.13
CA GLN A 171 6.59 0.01 11.51
C GLN A 171 6.59 -1.45 11.01
N HIS A 172 5.51 -2.16 11.30
CA HIS A 172 5.20 -3.47 10.74
C HIS A 172 3.79 -3.43 10.15
N ASP A 173 3.70 -3.04 8.88
CA ASP A 173 2.44 -2.85 8.16
C ASP A 173 2.52 -3.18 6.66
N PHE A 174 3.66 -3.67 6.16
CA PHE A 174 3.80 -4.06 4.76
C PHE A 174 3.35 -5.51 4.51
N PRO A 175 2.52 -5.77 3.48
CA PRO A 175 2.24 -7.13 3.05
C PRO A 175 3.54 -7.79 2.58
N GLY A 176 3.99 -8.84 3.27
CA GLY A 176 5.09 -9.70 2.82
C GLY A 176 6.37 -9.72 3.66
N TYR A 177 6.52 -8.87 4.68
CA TYR A 177 7.69 -8.94 5.59
C TYR A 177 7.36 -9.69 6.88
N ASN A 178 7.22 -11.01 6.76
CA ASN A 178 7.20 -11.90 7.91
C ASN A 178 8.66 -12.14 8.32
N SER A 179 9.24 -11.29 9.16
CA SER A 179 10.50 -11.67 9.83
C SER A 179 10.19 -12.72 10.89
N ASN A 180 10.45 -13.99 10.58
CA ASN A 180 10.74 -14.98 11.61
C ASN A 180 12.02 -14.59 12.34
#